data_AF-A0A8C3KAL2-F1
#
_entry.id   AF-A0A8C3KAL2-F1
#
_cell.length_a   1.000
_cell.length_b   1.000
_cell.length_c   1.000
_cell.angle_alpha   90.00
_cell.angle_beta   90.00
_cell.angle_gamma   90.00
#
_symmetry.space_group_name_H-M   'P 1'
#
loop_
_entity.id
_entity.type
_entity.pdbx_description
1 polymer ?
#
loop_
_entity_poly.entity_id
_entity_poly.type
_entity_poly.pdbx_seq_one_letter_code
_entity_poly.pdbx_strand_id
1 'polypeptide(L)'
;CLCPVFPTPPLGFFSLLFASCQRRLRSLLILGVMLGFASYYGHHMVLQKEPTGAVVWGYGEPGATVTVVLSGDGGLIVMKKTARVEGPSGTWTTVLDPMDQGGPYTLMAGQGSENVTLRDIYFGDVWLCSGQSNMVMTVLQIVNASRELADAARYPYVRIFAAAPARSDVELEDLEHVELPWSIPTAENLGHGNFTHFSAVCWLLGRYLYEALGYPIGLVEAAWGGTPIEAWSSRRALRACGTSQHPHLSGPQTPSVLWNAMIHPLLNMTLRGVAWYQGEANTLLHTDLYNCTFPALVADWRRAFHAASAGQTQPLLPFGFVQLSTYRRQSPDDSFARLRWHQTADLGVVPNARLPGTFMAVAMDLCDESSPYGSVHPRDKQNVAHRLQLGARAVAYGEKDVVFQGPYPTRAILEVTKGLLNLTYSQELVCRQRDTRAFEVCCSTPCRWLPAPVVAVGSRTVTLALAGCGRLVLALRYAWAEWPCDYQSCALYNTQGLPAPPFILDALPVGGTPGHPVSPAEKELLLLPGSGFSQGI
;
A
#
# COMPACT_ATOMS: atom_id res chain seq x y z
N CYS A 1 -53.29 19.68 27.35
CA CYS A 1 -54.25 20.79 27.42
C CYS A 1 -53.49 22.13 27.38
N LEU A 2 -53.69 22.85 26.27
CA LEU A 2 -53.56 24.31 26.03
C LEU A 2 -52.42 25.11 26.69
N CYS A 3 -51.49 25.56 25.85
CA CYS A 3 -50.66 26.77 26.05
C CYS A 3 -51.51 28.05 26.01
N PRO A 4 -50.96 29.16 26.52
CA PRO A 4 -51.08 30.45 25.85
C PRO A 4 -49.71 31.09 25.52
N VAL A 5 -49.77 32.10 24.68
CA VAL A 5 -48.75 32.60 23.74
C VAL A 5 -48.45 34.09 24.05
N PHE A 6 -47.15 34.42 24.24
CA PHE A 6 -46.40 35.68 23.96
C PHE A 6 -46.62 36.94 24.84
N PRO A 7 -45.65 37.91 24.95
CA PRO A 7 -44.67 38.34 23.92
C PRO A 7 -43.19 38.60 24.34
N THR A 8 -42.30 38.59 23.34
CA THR A 8 -40.92 39.15 23.33
C THR A 8 -40.95 40.68 23.06
N PRO A 9 -39.88 41.54 23.18
CA PRO A 9 -38.41 41.37 23.40
C PRO A 9 -37.85 42.38 24.48
N PRO A 10 -36.54 42.78 24.67
CA PRO A 10 -35.34 42.66 23.82
C PRO A 10 -34.02 42.15 24.43
N LEU A 11 -33.15 41.81 23.47
CA LEU A 11 -31.69 41.60 23.45
C LEU A 11 -30.87 41.86 24.73
N GLY A 12 -30.06 40.85 25.06
CA GLY A 12 -28.78 41.03 25.74
C GLY A 12 -28.68 40.30 27.07
N PHE A 13 -27.69 39.41 27.18
CA PHE A 13 -27.24 38.75 28.41
C PHE A 13 -28.20 37.74 29.03
N PHE A 14 -28.04 36.45 28.69
CA PHE A 14 -27.98 35.32 29.65
C PHE A 14 -27.92 34.01 28.85
N SER A 15 -26.72 33.61 28.42
CA SER A 15 -26.46 32.29 27.84
C SER A 15 -25.11 31.74 28.32
N LEU A 16 -24.88 31.82 29.64
CA LEU A 16 -23.68 31.29 30.28
C LEU A 16 -23.95 30.34 31.46
N LEU A 17 -25.21 29.92 31.67
CA LEU A 17 -25.57 29.06 32.82
C LEU A 17 -26.24 27.72 32.48
N PHE A 18 -26.38 27.36 31.20
CA PHE A 18 -26.86 26.03 30.79
C PHE A 18 -25.81 25.12 30.14
N ALA A 19 -24.55 25.56 30.05
CA ALA A 19 -23.45 24.75 29.48
C ALA A 19 -22.51 24.11 30.52
N SER A 20 -22.72 24.34 31.83
CA SER A 20 -21.85 23.75 32.88
C SER A 20 -22.47 22.57 33.64
N CYS A 21 -23.73 22.21 33.36
CA CYS A 21 -24.43 21.10 34.04
C CYS A 21 -24.59 19.83 33.18
N GLN A 22 -23.89 19.72 32.05
CA GLN A 22 -23.70 18.46 31.31
C GLN A 22 -22.26 17.91 31.40
N ARG A 23 -21.35 18.60 32.09
CA ARG A 23 -19.96 18.16 32.32
C ARG A 23 -19.71 17.52 33.70
N ARG A 24 -20.74 17.33 34.54
CA ARG A 24 -20.61 16.75 35.89
C ARG A 24 -21.60 15.62 36.22
N LEU A 25 -22.21 15.00 35.21
CA LEU A 25 -23.01 13.75 35.36
C LEU A 25 -22.51 12.63 34.43
N ARG A 26 -21.17 12.46 34.34
CA ARG A 26 -20.50 11.21 33.92
C ARG A 26 -19.55 10.71 35.02
N SER A 27 -19.91 10.96 36.26
CA SER A 27 -19.32 10.33 37.43
C SER A 27 -20.46 9.58 38.10
N LEU A 28 -20.30 8.27 38.31
CA LEU A 28 -21.31 7.27 38.67
C LEU A 28 -22.14 6.70 37.52
N LEU A 29 -21.44 5.95 36.66
CA LEU A 29 -21.85 4.61 36.19
C LEU A 29 -20.57 4.00 35.60
N ILE A 30 -19.68 3.53 36.48
CA ILE A 30 -18.62 2.60 36.07
C ILE A 30 -19.37 1.29 35.78
N LEU A 31 -19.88 1.14 34.56
CA LEU A 31 -19.97 -0.21 34.00
C LEU A 31 -18.53 -0.70 34.00
N GLY A 32 -18.25 -1.74 34.79
CA GLY A 32 -16.92 -2.34 34.88
C GLY A 32 -16.41 -2.61 33.47
N VAL A 33 -15.22 -2.12 33.17
CA VAL A 33 -14.54 -2.47 31.91
C VAL A 33 -14.25 -3.97 31.99
N MET A 34 -15.05 -4.75 31.27
CA MET A 34 -14.92 -6.21 31.23
C MET A 34 -13.56 -6.58 30.62
N LEU A 35 -12.86 -7.56 31.22
CA LEU A 35 -11.61 -8.07 30.67
C LEU A 35 -11.82 -8.52 29.21
N GLY A 36 -10.96 -8.05 28.30
CA GLY A 36 -11.04 -8.41 26.88
C GLY A 36 -9.75 -8.13 26.14
N PHE A 37 -9.53 -8.82 25.03
CA PHE A 37 -8.53 -8.39 24.04
C PHE A 37 -9.12 -7.27 23.17
N ALA A 38 -8.26 -6.50 22.51
CA ALA A 38 -8.71 -5.56 21.47
C ALA A 38 -9.48 -6.28 20.36
N SER A 39 -10.37 -5.57 19.69
CA SER A 39 -11.40 -6.09 18.79
C SER A 39 -10.86 -6.98 17.66
N TYR A 40 -9.64 -6.71 17.18
CA TYR A 40 -9.04 -7.44 16.06
C TYR A 40 -8.34 -8.74 16.48
N TYR A 41 -8.24 -9.06 17.78
CA TYR A 41 -7.74 -10.36 18.21
C TYR A 41 -8.87 -11.39 18.24
N GLY A 42 -8.60 -12.61 17.77
CA GLY A 42 -9.60 -13.67 17.68
C GLY A 42 -9.01 -15.06 17.60
N HIS A 43 -9.88 -16.07 17.57
CA HIS A 43 -9.48 -17.44 17.24
C HIS A 43 -8.89 -17.50 15.83
N HIS A 44 -8.08 -18.52 15.53
CA HIS A 44 -7.49 -18.75 14.20
C HIS A 44 -6.51 -17.68 13.71
N MET A 45 -6.12 -16.70 14.54
CA MET A 45 -5.26 -15.61 14.11
C MET A 45 -3.80 -16.03 13.93
N VAL A 46 -3.06 -15.19 13.20
CA VAL A 46 -1.60 -15.25 13.13
C VAL A 46 -1.03 -14.04 13.86
N LEU A 47 -0.09 -14.30 14.77
CA LEU A 47 0.75 -13.28 15.39
C LEU A 47 2.11 -13.24 14.72
N GLN A 48 2.76 -12.07 14.70
CA GLN A 48 4.07 -11.91 14.09
C GLN A 48 5.12 -12.79 14.80
N LYS A 49 5.81 -13.62 14.03
CA LYS A 49 6.94 -14.45 14.49
C LYS A 49 8.22 -13.63 14.65
N GLU A 50 9.25 -14.28 15.17
CA GLU A 50 10.62 -13.79 15.31
C GLU A 50 11.21 -13.21 14.00
N PRO A 51 12.22 -12.30 14.09
CA PRO A 51 13.02 -11.93 15.26
C PRO A 51 12.34 -10.94 16.23
N THR A 52 11.15 -10.45 15.89
CA THR A 52 10.37 -9.50 16.70
C THR A 52 9.35 -10.24 17.56
N GLY A 53 8.90 -9.62 18.65
CA GLY A 53 7.79 -10.11 19.47
C GLY A 53 6.45 -9.58 18.97
N ALA A 54 5.39 -10.37 19.16
CA ALA A 54 4.03 -9.90 18.92
C ALA A 54 3.53 -9.06 20.09
N VAL A 55 3.00 -7.87 19.80
CA VAL A 55 2.31 -7.05 20.79
C VAL A 55 0.89 -7.57 20.97
N VAL A 56 0.47 -7.66 22.22
CA VAL A 56 -0.87 -8.08 22.63
C VAL A 56 -1.41 -7.07 23.62
N TRP A 57 -2.64 -6.62 23.39
CA TRP A 57 -3.28 -5.63 24.25
C TRP A 57 -4.79 -5.82 24.31
N GLY A 58 -5.43 -5.10 25.22
CA GLY A 58 -6.88 -5.08 25.37
C GLY A 58 -7.32 -4.24 26.56
N TYR A 59 -8.46 -4.59 27.12
CA TYR A 59 -9.16 -3.84 28.17
C TYR A 59 -9.27 -4.64 29.47
N GLY A 60 -9.39 -3.95 30.60
CA GLY A 60 -9.71 -4.55 31.89
C GLY A 60 -9.95 -3.50 32.97
N GLU A 61 -10.09 -3.93 34.21
CA GLU A 61 -10.33 -2.99 35.32
C GLU A 61 -9.11 -2.07 35.58
N PRO A 62 -9.29 -0.74 35.62
CA PRO A 62 -8.23 0.23 35.90
C PRO A 62 -7.41 -0.10 37.16
N GLY A 63 -6.07 -0.13 37.02
CA GLY A 63 -5.13 -0.37 38.12
C GLY A 63 -4.89 -1.85 38.47
N ALA A 64 -5.71 -2.77 37.96
CA ALA A 64 -5.51 -4.21 38.12
C ALA A 64 -4.33 -4.73 37.26
N THR A 65 -3.94 -5.98 37.50
CA THR A 65 -2.89 -6.66 36.74
C THR A 65 -3.49 -7.76 35.89
N VAL A 66 -3.25 -7.71 34.59
CA VAL A 66 -3.61 -8.76 33.63
C VAL A 66 -2.42 -9.69 33.46
N THR A 67 -2.67 -10.99 33.61
CA THR A 67 -1.70 -12.05 33.32
C THR A 67 -2.01 -12.64 31.96
N VAL A 68 -1.05 -12.59 31.04
CA VAL A 68 -1.13 -13.19 29.71
C VAL A 68 -0.33 -14.48 29.71
N VAL A 69 -0.96 -15.59 29.33
CA VAL A 69 -0.36 -16.93 29.27
C VAL A 69 -0.48 -17.46 27.86
N LEU A 70 0.64 -17.85 27.27
CA LEU A 70 0.67 -18.63 26.03
C LEU A 70 0.94 -20.09 26.39
N SER A 71 0.09 -20.98 25.91
CA SER A 71 0.25 -22.42 26.09
C SER A 71 0.32 -23.13 24.73
N GLY A 72 1.19 -24.12 24.63
CA GLY A 72 1.27 -25.03 23.49
C GLY A 72 0.27 -26.17 23.60
N ASP A 73 0.43 -27.16 22.72
CA ASP A 73 -0.39 -28.37 22.73
C ASP A 73 -0.28 -29.12 24.07
N GLY A 74 -1.38 -29.74 24.51
CA GLY A 74 -1.50 -30.38 25.82
C GLY A 74 -1.52 -29.41 27.02
N GLY A 75 -1.56 -28.09 26.80
CA GLY A 75 -1.70 -27.08 27.85
C GLY A 75 -0.39 -26.66 28.53
N LEU A 76 0.77 -27.10 28.01
CA LEU A 76 2.08 -26.70 28.52
C LEU A 76 2.26 -25.19 28.38
N ILE A 77 2.53 -24.50 29.48
CA ILE A 77 2.79 -23.05 29.49
C ILE A 77 4.13 -22.80 28.81
N VAL A 78 4.11 -22.10 27.68
CA VAL A 78 5.28 -21.69 26.91
C VAL A 78 5.84 -20.38 27.44
N MET A 79 4.95 -19.44 27.78
CA MET A 79 5.33 -18.17 28.39
C MET A 79 4.22 -17.57 29.24
N LYS A 80 4.62 -16.67 30.13
CA LYS A 80 3.74 -15.88 30.99
C LYS A 80 4.25 -14.45 31.06
N LYS A 81 3.37 -13.49 30.78
CA LYS A 81 3.61 -12.05 30.87
C LYS A 81 2.59 -11.42 31.82
N THR A 82 2.91 -10.24 32.33
CA THR A 82 1.99 -9.44 33.15
C THR A 82 2.00 -8.01 32.67
N ALA A 83 0.82 -7.38 32.62
CA ALA A 83 0.65 -5.97 32.29
C ALA A 83 -0.27 -5.31 33.31
N ARG A 84 0.00 -4.06 33.65
CA ARG A 84 -0.91 -3.27 34.49
C ARG A 84 -1.92 -2.58 33.59
N VAL A 85 -3.18 -2.56 34.01
CA VAL A 85 -4.22 -1.79 33.33
C VAL A 85 -4.04 -0.32 33.65
N GLU A 86 -3.92 0.50 32.61
CA GLU A 86 -3.77 1.95 32.70
C GLU A 86 -5.08 2.61 33.15
N GLY A 87 -4.95 3.56 34.09
CA GLY A 87 -6.09 4.18 34.77
C GLY A 87 -7.09 4.92 33.85
N PRO A 88 -6.62 5.85 32.99
CA PRO A 88 -7.51 6.67 32.16
C PRO A 88 -8.14 5.96 30.96
N SER A 89 -7.42 5.00 30.36
CA SER A 89 -7.84 4.29 29.14
C SER A 89 -8.51 2.95 29.43
N GLY A 90 -8.24 2.34 30.60
CA GLY A 90 -8.66 0.98 30.90
C GLY A 90 -7.94 -0.07 30.06
N THR A 91 -6.81 0.27 29.41
CA THR A 91 -6.07 -0.62 28.52
C THR A 91 -4.88 -1.28 29.21
N TRP A 92 -4.54 -2.49 28.76
CA TRP A 92 -3.29 -3.17 29.12
C TRP A 92 -2.58 -3.61 27.85
N THR A 93 -1.24 -3.58 27.86
CA THR A 93 -0.42 -3.97 26.72
C THR A 93 0.79 -4.76 27.20
N THR A 94 1.19 -5.79 26.45
CA THR A 94 2.42 -6.53 26.67
C THR A 94 3.04 -6.99 25.35
N VAL A 95 4.35 -7.21 25.36
CA VAL A 95 5.08 -7.80 24.24
C VAL A 95 5.36 -9.25 24.58
N LEU A 96 4.89 -10.18 23.75
CA LEU A 96 5.28 -11.57 23.84
C LEU A 96 6.75 -11.72 23.43
N ASP A 97 7.48 -12.64 24.05
CA ASP A 97 8.83 -12.97 23.57
C ASP A 97 8.77 -13.43 22.10
N PRO A 98 9.80 -13.15 21.29
CA PRO A 98 9.87 -13.64 19.92
C PRO A 98 9.67 -15.16 19.87
N MET A 99 8.79 -15.60 18.99
CA MET A 99 8.44 -17.01 18.81
C MET A 99 8.82 -17.44 17.40
N ASP A 100 9.36 -18.66 17.27
CA ASP A 100 9.53 -19.29 15.97
C ASP A 100 8.16 -19.54 15.32
N GLN A 101 8.15 -19.70 14.00
CA GLN A 101 6.96 -20.00 13.23
C GLN A 101 6.28 -21.30 13.69
N GLY A 102 4.95 -21.33 13.63
CA GLY A 102 4.17 -22.54 13.92
C GLY A 102 3.09 -22.35 14.96
N GLY A 103 2.64 -23.45 15.55
CA GLY A 103 1.45 -23.54 16.38
C GLY A 103 0.77 -24.90 16.21
N PRO A 104 -0.48 -25.08 16.68
CA PRO A 104 -1.32 -24.05 17.30
C PRO A 104 -0.95 -23.78 18.75
N TYR A 105 -1.19 -22.55 19.19
CA TYR A 105 -1.10 -22.12 20.59
C TYR A 105 -2.47 -21.67 21.11
N THR A 106 -2.59 -21.59 22.42
CA THR A 106 -3.70 -20.96 23.15
C THR A 106 -3.17 -19.73 23.89
N LEU A 107 -3.80 -18.58 23.70
CA LEU A 107 -3.47 -17.33 24.36
C LEU A 107 -4.59 -16.97 25.34
N MET A 108 -4.26 -16.86 26.62
CA MET A 108 -5.22 -16.52 27.67
C MET A 108 -4.81 -15.22 28.36
N ALA A 109 -5.73 -14.28 28.51
CA ALA A 109 -5.61 -13.15 29.41
C ALA A 109 -6.48 -13.40 30.64
N GLY A 110 -5.94 -13.16 31.85
CA GLY A 110 -6.65 -13.34 33.10
C GLY A 110 -6.48 -12.16 34.05
N GLN A 111 -7.56 -11.79 34.73
CA GLN A 111 -7.62 -10.73 35.75
C GLN A 111 -8.53 -11.20 36.88
N GLY A 112 -7.98 -11.39 38.08
CA GLY A 112 -8.75 -11.95 39.21
C GLY A 112 -9.32 -13.33 38.87
N SER A 113 -10.64 -13.46 38.89
CA SER A 113 -11.37 -14.67 38.48
C SER A 113 -11.80 -14.68 37.01
N GLU A 114 -11.67 -13.57 36.29
CA GLU A 114 -12.05 -13.46 34.88
C GLU A 114 -10.93 -13.98 33.97
N ASN A 115 -11.31 -14.69 32.90
CA ASN A 115 -10.39 -15.12 31.87
C ASN A 115 -11.01 -14.99 30.48
N VAL A 116 -10.18 -14.65 29.50
CA VAL A 116 -10.54 -14.65 28.08
C VAL A 116 -9.48 -15.45 27.34
N THR A 117 -9.92 -16.38 26.50
CA THR A 117 -9.03 -17.35 25.84
C THR A 117 -9.23 -17.33 24.33
N LEU A 118 -8.15 -17.12 23.60
CA LEU A 118 -8.05 -17.27 22.15
C LEU A 118 -7.34 -18.59 21.84
N ARG A 119 -7.78 -19.28 20.78
CA ARG A 119 -7.34 -20.63 20.41
C ARG A 119 -6.99 -20.69 18.94
N ASP A 120 -6.22 -21.71 18.57
CA ASP A 120 -5.75 -21.92 17.19
C ASP A 120 -4.87 -20.76 16.70
N ILE A 121 -3.99 -20.28 17.57
CA ILE A 121 -3.10 -19.13 17.29
C ILE A 121 -1.80 -19.65 16.69
N TYR A 122 -1.38 -19.08 15.56
CA TYR A 122 -0.10 -19.39 14.94
C TYR A 122 0.85 -18.19 15.02
N PHE A 123 2.15 -18.47 15.04
CA PHE A 123 3.18 -17.47 14.77
C PHE A 123 3.63 -17.60 13.31
N GLY A 124 3.66 -16.47 12.62
CA GLY A 124 3.92 -16.36 11.20
C GLY A 124 4.17 -14.91 10.80
N ASP A 125 4.21 -14.60 9.50
CA ASP A 125 4.38 -13.22 9.06
C ASP A 125 3.03 -12.55 8.78
N VAL A 126 2.81 -11.36 9.35
CA VAL A 126 1.54 -10.64 9.26
C VAL A 126 1.64 -9.48 8.26
N TRP A 127 0.72 -9.44 7.31
CA TRP A 127 0.66 -8.44 6.24
C TRP A 127 -0.63 -7.63 6.31
N LEU A 128 -0.49 -6.30 6.27
CA LEU A 128 -1.61 -5.36 6.15
C LEU A 128 -1.84 -5.02 4.68
N CYS A 129 -3.05 -5.23 4.19
CA CYS A 129 -3.49 -4.94 2.84
C CYS A 129 -4.48 -3.77 2.87
N SER A 130 -4.11 -2.65 2.26
CA SER A 130 -4.90 -1.42 2.30
C SER A 130 -4.97 -0.73 0.95
N GLY A 131 -5.95 0.15 0.81
CA GLY A 131 -6.14 0.99 -0.35
C GLY A 131 -7.61 1.15 -0.72
N GLN A 132 -7.89 1.23 -2.01
CA GLN A 132 -9.24 1.46 -2.52
C GLN A 132 -9.82 0.23 -3.22
N SER A 133 -10.76 0.44 -4.15
CA SER A 133 -11.64 -0.60 -4.70
C SER A 133 -10.90 -1.76 -5.35
N ASN A 134 -9.74 -1.52 -5.95
CA ASN A 134 -8.89 -2.57 -6.51
C ASN A 134 -8.19 -3.45 -5.45
N MET A 135 -8.04 -2.96 -4.22
CA MET A 135 -7.69 -3.77 -3.05
C MET A 135 -8.93 -4.48 -2.49
N VAL A 136 -10.11 -3.86 -2.49
CA VAL A 136 -11.37 -4.45 -2.00
C VAL A 136 -11.90 -5.59 -2.89
N MET A 137 -11.61 -5.56 -4.20
CA MET A 137 -12.05 -6.61 -5.13
C MET A 137 -11.76 -8.01 -4.60
N THR A 138 -12.78 -8.86 -4.60
CA THR A 138 -12.71 -10.17 -3.92
C THR A 138 -12.26 -11.29 -4.84
N VAL A 139 -11.91 -12.45 -4.28
CA VAL A 139 -11.47 -13.63 -5.04
C VAL A 139 -12.55 -14.11 -6.01
N LEU A 140 -13.84 -13.84 -5.75
CA LEU A 140 -14.93 -14.17 -6.67
C LEU A 140 -14.90 -13.32 -7.96
N GLN A 141 -14.25 -12.15 -7.94
CA GLN A 141 -14.31 -11.15 -9.00
C GLN A 141 -13.11 -11.18 -9.97
N ILE A 142 -12.20 -12.15 -9.82
CA ILE A 142 -10.98 -12.22 -10.61
C ILE A 142 -11.07 -13.29 -11.71
N VAL A 143 -10.16 -13.23 -12.68
CA VAL A 143 -9.97 -14.34 -13.62
C VAL A 143 -9.63 -15.61 -12.83
N ASN A 144 -10.09 -16.79 -13.23
CA ASN A 144 -9.86 -18.07 -12.53
C ASN A 144 -10.41 -18.17 -11.09
N ALA A 145 -11.35 -17.31 -10.70
CA ALA A 145 -11.99 -17.32 -9.38
C ALA A 145 -12.45 -18.73 -8.92
N SER A 146 -13.15 -19.49 -9.78
CA SER A 146 -13.67 -20.81 -9.41
C SER A 146 -12.59 -21.79 -8.96
N ARG A 147 -11.40 -21.75 -9.59
CA ARG A 147 -10.28 -22.60 -9.18
C ARG A 147 -9.68 -22.13 -7.87
N GLU A 148 -9.47 -20.82 -7.74
CA GLU A 148 -8.88 -20.22 -6.53
C GLU A 148 -9.74 -20.51 -5.29
N LEU A 149 -11.06 -20.38 -5.41
CA LEU A 149 -12.02 -20.70 -4.34
C LEU A 149 -12.04 -22.19 -4.00
N ALA A 150 -11.93 -23.07 -5.00
CA ALA A 150 -11.88 -24.52 -4.78
C ALA A 150 -10.57 -24.97 -4.10
N ASP A 151 -9.46 -24.30 -4.40
CA ASP A 151 -8.14 -24.60 -3.84
C ASP A 151 -7.94 -24.01 -2.43
N ALA A 152 -8.83 -23.13 -1.94
CA ALA A 152 -8.69 -22.41 -0.67
C ALA A 152 -8.38 -23.32 0.54
N ALA A 153 -9.06 -24.47 0.64
CA ALA A 153 -8.88 -25.43 1.74
C ALA A 153 -7.46 -26.05 1.80
N ARG A 154 -6.65 -25.90 0.74
CA ARG A 154 -5.26 -26.38 0.70
C ARG A 154 -4.29 -25.46 1.46
N TYR A 155 -4.74 -24.28 1.87
CA TYR A 155 -3.92 -23.27 2.53
C TYR A 155 -4.47 -22.91 3.92
N PRO A 156 -4.67 -23.90 4.82
CA PRO A 156 -5.30 -23.64 6.11
C PRO A 156 -4.47 -22.68 6.98
N TYR A 157 -3.16 -22.55 6.75
CA TYR A 157 -2.26 -21.70 7.52
C TYR A 157 -2.10 -20.27 6.95
N VAL A 158 -2.83 -19.92 5.88
CA VAL A 158 -2.99 -18.55 5.43
C VAL A 158 -4.27 -18.01 6.05
N ARG A 159 -4.18 -17.24 7.13
CA ARG A 159 -5.33 -16.78 7.92
C ARG A 159 -5.74 -15.39 7.49
N ILE A 160 -7.04 -15.16 7.36
CA ILE A 160 -7.61 -13.91 6.84
C ILE A 160 -8.43 -13.19 7.91
N PHE A 161 -8.38 -11.86 7.89
CA PHE A 161 -9.15 -10.96 8.75
C PHE A 161 -9.45 -9.68 7.98
N ALA A 162 -10.68 -9.15 8.09
CA ALA A 162 -11.06 -7.88 7.48
C ALA A 162 -11.66 -6.92 8.50
N ALA A 163 -11.09 -5.71 8.58
CA ALA A 163 -11.67 -4.61 9.34
C ALA A 163 -12.91 -4.07 8.62
N ALA A 164 -13.95 -3.70 9.38
CA ALA A 164 -15.13 -3.11 8.78
C ALA A 164 -14.87 -1.68 8.28
N PRO A 165 -15.50 -1.26 7.18
CA PRO A 165 -15.49 0.14 6.75
C PRO A 165 -16.01 1.07 7.86
N ALA A 166 -15.13 1.90 8.42
CA ALA A 166 -15.47 2.92 9.41
C ALA A 166 -14.80 4.27 9.11
N ARG A 167 -15.36 5.36 9.64
CA ARG A 167 -14.80 6.72 9.50
C ARG A 167 -14.83 7.45 10.84
N SER A 168 -13.81 8.25 11.13
CA SER A 168 -13.78 9.06 12.34
C SER A 168 -13.01 10.35 12.13
N ASP A 169 -13.47 11.46 12.71
CA ASP A 169 -12.73 12.74 12.70
C ASP A 169 -11.56 12.77 13.69
N VAL A 170 -11.48 11.77 14.58
CA VAL A 170 -10.43 11.57 15.58
C VAL A 170 -9.88 10.15 15.53
N GLU A 171 -8.59 9.99 15.84
CA GLU A 171 -7.94 8.68 15.93
C GLU A 171 -8.66 7.79 16.95
N LEU A 172 -9.13 6.62 16.51
CA LEU A 172 -9.78 5.63 17.37
C LEU A 172 -8.73 4.70 17.98
N GLU A 173 -8.94 4.31 19.24
CA GLU A 173 -8.06 3.38 19.96
C GLU A 173 -8.19 1.94 19.42
N ASP A 174 -9.41 1.53 19.10
CA ASP A 174 -9.75 0.18 18.63
C ASP A 174 -10.74 0.26 17.45
N LEU A 175 -10.90 -0.83 16.69
CA LEU A 175 -11.86 -0.88 15.59
C LEU A 175 -13.28 -0.79 16.14
N GLU A 176 -14.12 -0.02 15.44
CA GLU A 176 -15.54 0.05 15.77
C GLU A 176 -16.25 -1.29 15.51
N HIS A 177 -15.92 -1.92 14.37
CA HIS A 177 -16.46 -3.20 13.94
C HIS A 177 -15.43 -4.02 13.17
N VAL A 178 -15.58 -5.35 13.24
CA VAL A 178 -14.84 -6.33 12.45
C VAL A 178 -15.80 -6.92 11.42
N GLU A 179 -15.44 -6.85 10.14
CA GLU A 179 -16.26 -7.38 9.04
C GLU A 179 -16.10 -8.90 8.93
N LEU A 180 -14.85 -9.36 8.96
CA LEU A 180 -14.51 -10.77 8.92
C LEU A 180 -13.52 -11.06 10.07
N PRO A 181 -13.95 -11.77 11.13
CA PRO A 181 -13.02 -12.20 12.17
C PRO A 181 -11.97 -13.16 11.60
N TRP A 182 -10.85 -13.31 12.29
CA TRP A 182 -9.79 -14.24 11.92
C TRP A 182 -10.35 -15.62 11.59
N SER A 183 -10.06 -16.09 10.38
CA SER A 183 -10.69 -17.27 9.82
C SER A 183 -9.72 -18.13 9.02
N ILE A 184 -10.03 -19.43 8.96
CA ILE A 184 -9.50 -20.36 7.95
C ILE A 184 -10.13 -19.97 6.60
N PRO A 185 -9.38 -19.92 5.49
CA PRO A 185 -9.93 -19.52 4.20
C PRO A 185 -10.88 -20.59 3.67
N THR A 186 -12.05 -20.14 3.21
CA THR A 186 -13.10 -20.92 2.56
C THR A 186 -13.57 -20.20 1.30
N ALA A 187 -14.28 -20.89 0.41
CA ALA A 187 -14.87 -20.24 -0.74
C ALA A 187 -15.82 -19.08 -0.34
N GLU A 188 -16.56 -19.24 0.76
CA GLU A 188 -17.54 -18.26 1.23
C GLU A 188 -16.89 -16.98 1.77
N ASN A 189 -15.82 -17.12 2.56
CA ASN A 189 -15.15 -15.96 3.16
C ASN A 189 -14.04 -15.35 2.29
N LEU A 190 -13.69 -15.98 1.17
CA LEU A 190 -12.83 -15.39 0.13
C LEU A 190 -13.63 -14.63 -0.94
N GLY A 191 -14.92 -14.87 -1.05
CA GLY A 191 -15.80 -14.08 -1.90
C GLY A 191 -17.20 -14.64 -1.96
N HIS A 192 -18.19 -13.84 -1.55
CA HIS A 192 -19.60 -14.13 -1.84
C HIS A 192 -20.31 -12.89 -2.36
N GLY A 193 -20.82 -12.91 -3.58
CA GLY A 193 -21.37 -11.69 -4.19
C GLY A 193 -20.29 -10.65 -4.52
N ASN A 194 -20.70 -9.40 -4.71
CA ASN A 194 -19.82 -8.35 -5.23
C ASN A 194 -19.21 -7.54 -4.09
N PHE A 195 -17.87 -7.45 -4.05
CA PHE A 195 -17.12 -6.67 -3.06
C PHE A 195 -17.41 -7.08 -1.61
N THR A 196 -17.85 -8.31 -1.38
CA THR A 196 -18.01 -8.89 -0.04
C THR A 196 -16.94 -9.95 0.13
N HIS A 197 -15.99 -9.59 1.02
CA HIS A 197 -14.74 -10.24 1.44
C HIS A 197 -14.37 -11.58 0.81
N PHE A 198 -13.10 -11.84 0.48
CA PHE A 198 -11.88 -11.19 0.95
C PHE A 198 -11.07 -10.64 -0.22
N SER A 199 -10.28 -9.59 0.02
CA SER A 199 -9.37 -8.99 -0.96
C SER A 199 -8.58 -10.03 -1.75
N ALA A 200 -8.79 -10.08 -3.06
CA ALA A 200 -8.10 -11.00 -3.95
C ALA A 200 -6.59 -10.76 -3.99
N VAL A 201 -6.17 -9.50 -4.02
CA VAL A 201 -4.75 -9.14 -4.02
C VAL A 201 -4.09 -9.58 -2.72
N CYS A 202 -4.76 -9.35 -1.59
CA CYS A 202 -4.25 -9.75 -0.29
C CYS A 202 -4.15 -11.28 -0.16
N TRP A 203 -5.24 -12.00 -0.49
CA TRP A 203 -5.28 -13.45 -0.49
C TRP A 203 -4.16 -14.07 -1.34
N LEU A 204 -4.05 -13.65 -2.60
CA LEU A 204 -3.06 -14.19 -3.53
C LEU A 204 -1.63 -13.87 -3.10
N LEU A 205 -1.37 -12.69 -2.54
CA LEU A 205 -0.07 -12.35 -1.97
C LEU A 205 0.31 -13.32 -0.84
N GLY A 206 -0.59 -13.51 0.14
CA GLY A 206 -0.32 -14.40 1.26
C GLY A 206 -0.19 -15.86 0.85
N ARG A 207 -1.01 -16.32 -0.10
CA ARG A 207 -0.91 -17.68 -0.66
C ARG A 207 0.44 -17.91 -1.34
N TYR A 208 0.88 -17.01 -2.22
CA TYR A 208 2.16 -17.17 -2.90
C TYR A 208 3.35 -17.07 -1.93
N LEU A 209 3.27 -16.21 -0.90
CA LEU A 209 4.28 -16.15 0.15
C LEU A 209 4.30 -17.45 0.96
N TYR A 210 3.15 -18.00 1.32
CA TYR A 210 3.06 -19.29 2.01
C TYR A 210 3.68 -20.43 1.18
N GLU A 211 3.40 -20.48 -0.13
CA GLU A 211 4.01 -21.47 -1.04
C GLU A 211 5.54 -21.34 -1.11
N ALA A 212 6.07 -20.11 -1.07
CA ALA A 212 7.51 -19.86 -1.13
C ALA A 212 8.23 -20.09 0.21
N LEU A 213 7.57 -19.76 1.32
CA LEU A 213 8.20 -19.69 2.65
C LEU A 213 7.91 -20.91 3.53
N GLY A 214 6.77 -21.57 3.32
CA GLY A 214 6.41 -22.82 4.01
C GLY A 214 5.94 -22.67 5.46
N TYR A 215 5.47 -21.48 5.87
CA TYR A 215 5.02 -21.23 7.24
C TYR A 215 3.82 -20.27 7.30
N PRO A 216 3.08 -20.17 8.43
CA PRO A 216 1.84 -19.43 8.52
C PRO A 216 1.94 -17.96 8.08
N ILE A 217 0.91 -17.46 7.41
CA ILE A 217 0.81 -16.06 6.96
C ILE A 217 -0.51 -15.48 7.46
N GLY A 218 -0.45 -14.31 8.12
CA GLY A 218 -1.62 -13.55 8.53
C GLY A 218 -1.91 -12.43 7.55
N LEU A 219 -3.16 -12.31 7.10
CA LEU A 219 -3.60 -11.30 6.16
C LEU A 219 -4.70 -10.42 6.77
N VAL A 220 -4.43 -9.11 6.84
CA VAL A 220 -5.32 -8.11 7.42
C VAL A 220 -5.78 -7.16 6.33
N GLU A 221 -7.05 -7.19 5.97
CA GLU A 221 -7.66 -6.26 5.03
C GLU A 221 -8.20 -5.02 5.74
N ALA A 222 -7.76 -3.84 5.29
CA ALA A 222 -8.30 -2.54 5.68
C ALA A 222 -8.36 -1.63 4.44
N ALA A 223 -9.41 -1.80 3.63
CA ALA A 223 -9.57 -1.13 2.34
C ALA A 223 -10.99 -0.58 2.12
N TRP A 224 -11.11 0.50 1.34
CA TRP A 224 -12.41 1.12 1.02
C TRP A 224 -12.39 1.78 -0.36
N GLY A 225 -13.29 1.34 -1.26
CA GLY A 225 -13.45 1.89 -2.61
C GLY A 225 -13.72 3.40 -2.71
N GLY A 226 -13.20 4.02 -3.78
CA GLY A 226 -13.45 5.43 -4.11
C GLY A 226 -12.69 6.45 -3.26
N THR A 227 -11.64 6.03 -2.56
CA THR A 227 -10.97 6.86 -1.55
C THR A 227 -9.65 7.44 -2.06
N PRO A 228 -9.40 8.74 -1.86
CA PRO A 228 -8.12 9.36 -2.16
C PRO A 228 -7.12 9.11 -1.01
N ILE A 229 -5.83 9.26 -1.28
CA ILE A 229 -4.75 9.01 -0.31
C ILE A 229 -4.86 9.89 0.94
N GLU A 230 -5.49 11.07 0.80
CA GLU A 230 -5.74 12.00 1.90
C GLU A 230 -6.60 11.39 3.00
N ALA A 231 -7.56 10.54 2.68
CA ALA A 231 -8.40 9.87 3.67
C ALA A 231 -7.60 8.87 4.54
N TRP A 232 -6.57 8.25 3.95
CA TRP A 232 -5.69 7.24 4.56
C TRP A 232 -4.43 7.81 5.23
N SER A 233 -4.20 9.10 5.07
CA SER A 233 -3.03 9.79 5.62
C SER A 233 -3.37 10.47 6.94
N SER A 234 -2.49 10.36 7.93
CA SER A 234 -2.62 11.16 9.15
C SER A 234 -2.52 12.66 8.86
N ARG A 235 -3.07 13.49 9.75
CA ARG A 235 -2.94 14.96 9.63
C ARG A 235 -1.47 15.40 9.64
N ARG A 236 -0.58 14.63 10.27
CA ARG A 236 0.86 14.89 10.30
C ARG A 236 1.48 14.67 8.93
N ALA A 237 1.17 13.57 8.24
CA ALA A 237 1.66 13.29 6.90
C ALA A 237 1.19 14.36 5.90
N LEU A 238 -0.09 14.72 5.95
CA LEU A 238 -0.71 15.69 5.05
C LEU A 238 -0.17 17.11 5.20
N ARG A 239 0.02 17.58 6.44
CA ARG A 239 0.64 18.89 6.69
C ARG A 239 2.05 19.01 6.09
N ALA A 240 2.80 17.91 6.02
CA ALA A 240 4.13 17.91 5.43
C ALA A 240 4.12 18.22 3.92
N CYS A 241 2.97 18.04 3.26
CA CYS A 241 2.78 18.26 1.83
C CYS A 241 1.87 19.45 1.50
N GLY A 242 1.53 20.29 2.50
CA GLY A 242 0.70 21.48 2.29
C GLY A 242 -0.76 21.19 1.92
N THR A 243 -1.25 19.96 2.10
CA THR A 243 -2.64 19.61 1.79
C THR A 243 -3.57 20.07 2.92
N SER A 244 -4.43 21.05 2.65
CA SER A 244 -5.36 21.65 3.62
C SER A 244 -6.84 21.58 3.20
N GLN A 245 -7.16 21.00 2.04
CA GLN A 245 -8.48 21.10 1.42
C GLN A 245 -9.31 19.81 1.47
N HIS A 246 -10.63 19.98 1.52
CA HIS A 246 -11.64 18.93 1.48
C HIS A 246 -12.05 18.59 0.03
N PRO A 247 -11.96 17.31 -0.40
CA PRO A 247 -12.40 16.90 -1.73
C PRO A 247 -13.92 16.71 -1.86
N HIS A 248 -14.44 16.85 -3.09
CA HIS A 248 -15.84 16.60 -3.47
C HIS A 248 -15.99 15.46 -4.51
N LEU A 249 -15.47 14.26 -4.25
CA LEU A 249 -15.77 13.03 -5.01
C LEU A 249 -16.57 12.04 -4.12
N SER A 250 -17.01 10.89 -4.64
CA SER A 250 -17.80 9.90 -3.88
C SER A 250 -16.98 9.05 -2.89
N GLY A 251 -17.51 8.78 -1.69
CA GLY A 251 -16.85 7.97 -0.65
C GLY A 251 -16.31 8.78 0.54
N PRO A 252 -15.59 8.17 1.48
CA PRO A 252 -14.96 8.89 2.59
C PRO A 252 -13.69 9.61 2.12
N GLN A 253 -13.82 10.90 1.83
CA GLN A 253 -12.74 11.70 1.23
C GLN A 253 -12.20 12.79 2.13
N THR A 254 -12.88 13.00 3.26
CA THR A 254 -12.39 13.91 4.30
C THR A 254 -10.99 13.46 4.72
N PRO A 255 -10.00 14.36 4.74
CA PRO A 255 -8.65 14.03 5.16
C PRO A 255 -8.60 13.29 6.50
N SER A 256 -7.78 12.25 6.56
CA SER A 256 -7.49 11.41 7.73
C SER A 256 -8.63 10.55 8.29
N VAL A 257 -9.85 10.58 7.75
CA VAL A 257 -10.96 9.87 8.42
C VAL A 257 -10.84 8.35 8.41
N LEU A 258 -10.13 7.78 7.43
CA LEU A 258 -9.87 6.34 7.32
C LEU A 258 -8.58 5.96 8.04
N TRP A 259 -7.56 6.82 8.01
CA TRP A 259 -6.42 6.71 8.91
C TRP A 259 -6.90 6.52 10.36
N ASN A 260 -7.76 7.44 10.80
CA ASN A 260 -8.28 7.49 12.15
C ASN A 260 -9.06 6.25 12.57
N ALA A 261 -9.87 5.68 11.68
CA ALA A 261 -10.84 4.63 12.03
C ALA A 261 -10.45 3.22 11.58
N MET A 262 -9.58 3.08 10.57
CA MET A 262 -9.24 1.78 9.98
C MET A 262 -7.76 1.43 10.08
N ILE A 263 -6.86 2.41 10.26
CA ILE A 263 -5.41 2.15 10.34
C ILE A 263 -4.87 2.40 11.75
N HIS A 264 -5.23 3.53 12.36
CA HIS A 264 -4.79 3.89 13.71
C HIS A 264 -5.12 2.80 14.75
N PRO A 265 -6.32 2.19 14.75
CA PRO A 265 -6.62 1.06 15.65
C PRO A 265 -5.71 -0.17 15.52
N LEU A 266 -5.07 -0.33 14.36
CA LEU A 266 -4.23 -1.49 14.06
C LEU A 266 -2.75 -1.24 14.41
N LEU A 267 -2.36 -0.05 14.87
CA LEU A 267 -0.95 0.33 15.03
C LEU A 267 -0.19 -0.52 16.05
N ASN A 268 -0.88 -1.09 17.03
CA ASN A 268 -0.28 -2.02 17.99
C ASN A 268 0.01 -3.39 17.37
N MET A 269 -0.52 -3.72 16.19
CA MET A 269 -0.19 -4.96 15.50
C MET A 269 1.26 -4.93 15.01
N THR A 270 2.03 -5.98 15.35
CA THR A 270 3.35 -6.18 14.80
C THR A 270 3.23 -6.70 13.36
N LEU A 271 3.85 -6.01 12.40
CA LEU A 271 3.71 -6.32 10.96
C LEU A 271 5.04 -6.72 10.33
N ARG A 272 4.98 -7.65 9.36
CA ARG A 272 6.07 -7.93 8.43
C ARG A 272 6.11 -6.94 7.26
N GLY A 273 4.95 -6.50 6.78
CA GLY A 273 4.87 -5.62 5.62
C GLY A 273 3.47 -5.10 5.32
N VAL A 274 3.41 -4.16 4.38
CA VAL A 274 2.17 -3.57 3.87
C VAL A 274 2.06 -3.81 2.37
N ALA A 275 0.86 -4.12 1.89
CA ALA A 275 0.49 -4.10 0.48
C ALA A 275 -0.55 -2.99 0.25
N TRP A 276 -0.24 -2.08 -0.68
CA TRP A 276 -1.03 -0.88 -0.95
C TRP A 276 -1.52 -0.85 -2.40
N TYR A 277 -2.83 -0.72 -2.61
CA TYR A 277 -3.39 -0.53 -3.95
C TYR A 277 -4.39 0.61 -3.96
N GLN A 278 -3.87 1.80 -4.28
CA GLN A 278 -4.65 3.01 -4.37
C GLN A 278 -4.00 4.02 -5.31
N GLY A 279 -4.85 4.87 -5.87
CA GLY A 279 -4.45 6.06 -6.59
C GLY A 279 -5.51 6.53 -7.57
N GLU A 280 -6.42 5.67 -8.03
CA GLU A 280 -7.35 6.00 -9.11
C GLU A 280 -8.19 7.24 -8.77
N ALA A 281 -8.59 7.43 -7.51
CA ALA A 281 -9.26 8.67 -7.07
C ALA A 281 -8.37 9.92 -7.20
N ASN A 282 -7.06 9.79 -6.94
CA ASN A 282 -6.09 10.88 -7.08
C ASN A 282 -5.72 11.18 -8.54
N THR A 283 -6.16 10.39 -9.53
CA THR A 283 -6.09 10.82 -10.95
C THR A 283 -7.02 11.99 -11.24
N LEU A 284 -8.05 12.19 -10.40
CA LEU A 284 -9.04 13.25 -10.51
C LEU A 284 -8.87 14.35 -9.45
N LEU A 285 -8.00 14.13 -8.47
CA LEU A 285 -7.86 14.98 -7.29
C LEU A 285 -6.39 15.04 -6.87
N HIS A 286 -5.82 16.26 -6.89
CA HIS A 286 -4.47 16.53 -6.40
C HIS A 286 -3.40 15.59 -6.99
N THR A 287 -3.53 15.23 -8.27
CA THR A 287 -2.64 14.27 -8.97
C THR A 287 -1.16 14.56 -8.72
N ASP A 288 -0.75 15.82 -8.90
CA ASP A 288 0.66 16.21 -8.80
C ASP A 288 1.17 16.22 -7.35
N LEU A 289 0.29 16.33 -6.35
CA LEU A 289 0.67 16.25 -4.93
C LEU A 289 0.98 14.81 -4.49
N TYR A 290 0.60 13.80 -5.28
CA TYR A 290 0.84 12.40 -4.94
C TYR A 290 2.33 12.08 -4.76
N ASN A 291 3.21 12.82 -5.46
CA ASN A 291 4.67 12.68 -5.31
C ASN A 291 5.19 13.07 -3.92
N CYS A 292 4.37 13.77 -3.13
CA CYS A 292 4.65 14.14 -1.76
C CYS A 292 3.80 13.30 -0.81
N THR A 293 2.48 13.23 -1.03
CA THR A 293 1.56 12.60 -0.08
C THR A 293 1.80 11.10 0.06
N PHE A 294 2.19 10.40 -1.00
CA PHE A 294 2.49 8.97 -0.90
C PHE A 294 3.77 8.67 -0.11
N PRO A 295 4.93 9.28 -0.40
CA PRO A 295 6.10 9.17 0.48
C PRO A 295 5.82 9.61 1.92
N ALA A 296 5.04 10.67 2.13
CA ALA A 296 4.67 11.12 3.46
C ALA A 296 3.80 10.11 4.22
N LEU A 297 2.83 9.48 3.56
CA LEU A 297 2.02 8.39 4.10
C LEU A 297 2.91 7.22 4.52
N VAL A 298 3.77 6.73 3.62
CA VAL A 298 4.66 5.58 3.88
C VAL A 298 5.57 5.86 5.08
N ALA A 299 6.20 7.04 5.11
CA ALA A 299 7.07 7.44 6.22
C ALA A 299 6.30 7.58 7.53
N ASP A 300 5.06 8.08 7.50
CA ASP A 300 4.26 8.26 8.69
C ASP A 300 3.75 6.94 9.26
N TRP A 301 3.26 6.04 8.41
CA TRP A 301 2.83 4.71 8.81
C TRP A 301 3.98 3.92 9.44
N ARG A 302 5.17 3.94 8.83
CA ARG A 302 6.39 3.34 9.41
C ARG A 302 6.66 3.83 10.82
N ARG A 303 6.64 5.16 11.03
CA ARG A 303 6.84 5.74 12.36
C ARG A 303 5.75 5.33 13.33
N ALA A 304 4.49 5.39 12.92
CA ALA A 304 3.35 5.11 13.77
C ALA A 304 3.29 3.64 14.20
N PHE A 305 3.41 2.70 13.26
CA PHE A 305 3.47 1.27 13.57
C PHE A 305 4.69 0.93 14.42
N HIS A 306 5.87 1.46 14.10
CA HIS A 306 7.07 1.22 14.92
C HIS A 306 6.88 1.72 16.37
N ALA A 307 6.35 2.93 16.55
CA ALA A 307 6.17 3.52 17.87
C ALA A 307 5.10 2.78 18.70
N ALA A 308 3.91 2.56 18.12
CA ALA A 308 2.78 1.95 18.81
C ALA A 308 3.03 0.47 19.15
N SER A 309 3.72 -0.26 18.27
CA SER A 309 4.11 -1.64 18.54
C SER A 309 5.33 -1.77 19.48
N ALA A 310 5.65 -0.76 20.29
CA ALA A 310 6.81 -0.76 21.20
C ALA A 310 8.14 -1.15 20.50
N GLY A 311 8.32 -0.68 19.27
CA GLY A 311 9.49 -0.94 18.45
C GLY A 311 9.51 -2.31 17.76
N GLN A 312 8.46 -3.13 17.90
CA GLN A 312 8.43 -4.49 17.33
C GLN A 312 8.24 -4.48 15.81
N THR A 313 7.40 -3.62 15.26
CA THR A 313 7.35 -3.40 13.81
C THR A 313 8.63 -2.68 13.39
N GLN A 314 9.33 -3.20 12.39
CA GLN A 314 10.63 -2.64 11.98
C GLN A 314 10.51 -1.17 11.52
N PRO A 315 11.48 -0.29 11.84
CA PRO A 315 11.45 1.12 11.44
C PRO A 315 11.32 1.31 9.92
N LEU A 316 12.00 0.47 9.15
CA LEU A 316 11.90 0.43 7.70
C LEU A 316 10.93 -0.68 7.27
N LEU A 317 9.69 -0.64 7.76
CA LEU A 317 8.64 -1.58 7.38
C LEU A 317 8.54 -1.72 5.85
N PRO A 318 8.71 -2.94 5.30
CA PRO A 318 8.52 -3.19 3.87
C PRO A 318 7.15 -2.70 3.38
N PHE A 319 7.16 -1.96 2.28
CA PHE A 319 5.95 -1.35 1.74
C PHE A 319 5.83 -1.64 0.23
N GLY A 320 4.96 -2.60 -0.10
CA GLY A 320 4.64 -2.95 -1.48
C GLY A 320 3.47 -2.13 -1.98
N PHE A 321 3.52 -1.66 -3.22
CA PHE A 321 2.36 -1.02 -3.86
C PHE A 321 2.13 -1.46 -5.30
N VAL A 322 0.90 -1.27 -5.77
CA VAL A 322 0.53 -1.56 -7.16
C VAL A 322 0.52 -0.27 -7.97
N GLN A 323 1.35 -0.22 -9.02
CA GLN A 323 1.27 0.85 -10.01
C GLN A 323 -0.07 0.77 -10.71
N LEU A 324 -0.75 1.89 -10.89
CA LEU A 324 -2.10 1.85 -11.46
C LEU A 324 -2.14 1.25 -12.87
N SER A 325 -3.21 0.48 -13.11
CA SER A 325 -3.65 0.10 -14.46
C SER A 325 -4.31 1.32 -15.14
N THR A 326 -5.15 1.12 -16.15
CA THR A 326 -5.93 2.18 -16.80
C THR A 326 -7.29 1.69 -17.22
N TYR A 327 -8.19 2.64 -17.42
CA TYR A 327 -9.51 2.42 -18.01
C TYR A 327 -9.83 3.42 -19.14
N ARG A 328 -8.87 4.26 -19.53
CA ARG A 328 -9.05 5.40 -20.43
C ARG A 328 -8.26 5.24 -21.74
N ARG A 329 -8.77 4.43 -22.67
CA ARG A 329 -8.06 4.07 -23.91
C ARG A 329 -7.81 5.22 -24.89
N GLN A 330 -8.74 6.17 -24.98
CA GLN A 330 -8.73 7.27 -25.96
C GLN A 330 -8.79 8.64 -25.27
N SER A 331 -7.99 8.82 -24.23
CA SER A 331 -7.94 10.07 -23.48
C SER A 331 -6.72 10.91 -23.89
N PRO A 332 -6.90 12.22 -24.17
CA PRO A 332 -5.77 13.13 -24.38
C PRO A 332 -5.15 13.64 -23.07
N ASP A 333 -5.76 13.33 -21.92
CA ASP A 333 -5.21 13.57 -20.58
C ASP A 333 -3.97 12.67 -20.34
N ASP A 334 -3.24 12.94 -19.27
CA ASP A 334 -2.09 12.17 -18.80
C ASP A 334 -2.14 11.91 -17.29
N SER A 335 -3.30 12.09 -16.64
CA SER A 335 -3.47 11.94 -15.19
C SER A 335 -3.07 10.56 -14.65
N PHE A 336 -3.35 9.46 -15.34
CA PHE A 336 -2.84 8.14 -14.96
C PHE A 336 -1.33 8.05 -15.15
N ALA A 337 -0.79 8.56 -16.25
CA ALA A 337 0.65 8.52 -16.50
C ALA A 337 1.44 9.32 -15.45
N ARG A 338 0.98 10.54 -15.15
CA ARG A 338 1.50 11.38 -14.06
C ARG A 338 1.38 10.69 -12.72
N LEU A 339 0.22 10.12 -12.40
CA LEU A 339 0.07 9.45 -11.13
C LEU A 339 0.98 8.21 -10.99
N ARG A 340 1.16 7.39 -12.04
CA ARG A 340 2.12 6.27 -12.03
C ARG A 340 3.55 6.76 -11.79
N TRP A 341 3.91 7.91 -12.36
CA TRP A 341 5.20 8.56 -12.10
C TRP A 341 5.32 9.00 -10.64
N HIS A 342 4.30 9.69 -10.12
CA HIS A 342 4.23 10.16 -8.74
C HIS A 342 4.21 9.04 -7.69
N GLN A 343 3.65 7.86 -8.01
CA GLN A 343 3.71 6.66 -7.16
C GLN A 343 5.15 6.22 -6.87
N THR A 344 6.12 6.59 -7.72
CA THR A 344 7.54 6.31 -7.52
C THR A 344 8.32 7.50 -6.95
N ALA A 345 7.63 8.54 -6.48
CA ALA A 345 8.23 9.80 -6.06
C ALA A 345 9.04 10.49 -7.17
N ASP A 346 8.56 10.36 -8.41
CA ASP A 346 9.12 10.95 -9.63
C ASP A 346 10.49 10.40 -10.03
N LEU A 347 10.70 9.09 -9.82
CA LEU A 347 11.98 8.42 -10.10
C LEU A 347 11.84 7.17 -10.98
N GLY A 348 10.61 6.77 -11.34
CA GLY A 348 10.30 5.66 -12.25
C GLY A 348 10.48 4.25 -11.68
N VAL A 349 11.26 4.12 -10.60
CA VAL A 349 11.59 2.84 -9.96
C VAL A 349 11.57 2.95 -8.44
N VAL A 350 11.36 1.82 -7.78
CA VAL A 350 11.47 1.64 -6.33
C VAL A 350 12.13 0.29 -6.00
N PRO A 351 12.94 0.17 -4.93
CA PRO A 351 13.19 1.20 -3.93
C PRO A 351 14.06 2.34 -4.48
N ASN A 352 13.92 3.53 -3.90
CA ASN A 352 14.71 4.70 -4.25
C ASN A 352 14.97 5.58 -3.01
N ALA A 353 15.71 6.68 -3.16
CA ALA A 353 16.11 7.52 -2.03
C ALA A 353 14.93 8.13 -1.24
N ARG A 354 13.77 8.37 -1.89
CA ARG A 354 12.56 8.92 -1.25
C ARG A 354 11.63 7.83 -0.72
N LEU A 355 11.73 6.63 -1.26
CA LEU A 355 10.95 5.45 -0.90
C LEU A 355 11.89 4.24 -0.68
N PRO A 356 12.72 4.26 0.38
CA PRO A 356 13.56 3.11 0.71
C PRO A 356 12.70 1.93 1.20
N GLY A 357 13.15 0.70 1.00
CA GLY A 357 12.45 -0.50 1.47
C GLY A 357 11.05 -0.70 0.86
N THR A 358 10.80 -0.13 -0.32
CA THR A 358 9.54 -0.31 -1.06
C THR A 358 9.74 -1.14 -2.31
N PHE A 359 8.65 -1.71 -2.82
CA PHE A 359 8.62 -2.46 -4.08
C PHE A 359 7.30 -2.22 -4.79
N MET A 360 7.30 -2.38 -6.12
CA MET A 360 6.15 -2.02 -6.96
C MET A 360 5.78 -3.17 -7.88
N ALA A 361 4.50 -3.55 -7.87
CA ALA A 361 3.90 -4.32 -8.94
C ALA A 361 3.48 -3.36 -10.06
N VAL A 362 4.23 -3.35 -11.17
CA VAL A 362 3.78 -2.69 -12.40
C VAL A 362 2.47 -3.34 -12.83
N ALA A 363 1.41 -2.57 -13.10
CA ALA A 363 0.14 -3.13 -13.57
C ALA A 363 -0.47 -2.36 -14.75
N MET A 364 0.26 -1.42 -15.35
CA MET A 364 -0.21 -0.65 -16.51
C MET A 364 -0.50 -1.51 -17.76
N ASP A 365 0.10 -2.71 -17.85
CA ASP A 365 -0.15 -3.70 -18.90
C ASP A 365 -1.30 -4.66 -18.56
N LEU A 366 -1.95 -4.50 -17.40
CA LEU A 366 -3.05 -5.37 -16.95
C LEU A 366 -4.39 -4.65 -17.09
N CYS A 367 -4.58 -3.89 -18.17
CA CYS A 367 -5.84 -3.25 -18.49
C CYS A 367 -6.93 -4.29 -18.83
N ASP A 368 -8.19 -4.01 -18.49
CA ASP A 368 -9.33 -4.91 -18.79
C ASP A 368 -10.55 -4.07 -19.16
N GLU A 369 -10.63 -3.69 -20.43
CA GLU A 369 -11.76 -2.92 -20.98
C GLU A 369 -13.10 -3.64 -20.80
N SER A 370 -13.06 -4.97 -20.73
CA SER A 370 -14.23 -5.85 -20.67
C SER A 370 -14.66 -6.24 -19.24
N SER A 371 -14.04 -5.65 -18.21
CA SER A 371 -14.36 -6.01 -16.83
C SER A 371 -15.83 -5.73 -16.51
N PRO A 372 -16.62 -6.73 -16.05
CA PRO A 372 -18.02 -6.54 -15.67
C PRO A 372 -18.16 -5.70 -14.40
N TYR A 373 -17.05 -5.46 -13.68
CA TYR A 373 -16.99 -4.61 -12.51
C TYR A 373 -16.58 -3.16 -12.86
N GLY A 374 -16.54 -2.84 -14.15
CA GLY A 374 -16.04 -1.58 -14.71
C GLY A 374 -14.57 -1.70 -15.10
N SER A 375 -14.20 -1.07 -16.22
CA SER A 375 -12.84 -1.16 -16.79
C SER A 375 -11.73 -0.64 -15.88
N VAL A 376 -12.07 0.15 -14.86
CA VAL A 376 -11.18 0.59 -13.77
C VAL A 376 -10.76 -0.54 -12.83
N HIS A 377 -11.50 -1.67 -12.85
CA HIS A 377 -11.32 -2.82 -11.98
C HIS A 377 -10.82 -4.03 -12.79
N PRO A 378 -9.53 -4.11 -13.14
CA PRO A 378 -9.00 -5.22 -13.90
C PRO A 378 -9.04 -6.52 -13.10
N ARG A 379 -9.49 -7.60 -13.76
CA ARG A 379 -9.69 -8.91 -13.14
C ARG A 379 -8.42 -9.74 -12.97
N ASP A 380 -7.32 -9.41 -13.65
CA ASP A 380 -6.04 -10.13 -13.51
C ASP A 380 -5.30 -9.70 -12.24
N LYS A 381 -5.77 -10.19 -11.09
CA LYS A 381 -5.11 -9.97 -9.79
C LYS A 381 -3.99 -10.96 -9.54
N GLN A 382 -3.94 -12.07 -10.28
CA GLN A 382 -2.85 -13.04 -10.20
C GLN A 382 -1.52 -12.42 -10.59
N ASN A 383 -1.45 -11.71 -11.72
CA ASN A 383 -0.20 -11.05 -12.10
C ASN A 383 0.15 -9.89 -11.15
N VAL A 384 -0.83 -9.14 -10.65
CA VAL A 384 -0.60 -8.11 -9.62
C VAL A 384 0.04 -8.72 -8.37
N ALA A 385 -0.58 -9.75 -7.79
CA ALA A 385 -0.10 -10.39 -6.57
C ALA A 385 1.21 -11.14 -6.79
N HIS A 386 1.41 -11.77 -7.96
CA HIS A 386 2.66 -12.42 -8.31
C HIS A 386 3.82 -11.42 -8.38
N ARG A 387 3.59 -10.24 -8.97
CA ARG A 387 4.61 -9.16 -9.02
C ARG A 387 4.88 -8.59 -7.62
N LEU A 388 3.84 -8.44 -6.79
CA LEU A 388 4.00 -8.03 -5.38
C LEU A 388 4.82 -9.04 -4.57
N GLN A 389 4.55 -10.34 -4.66
CA GLN A 389 5.28 -11.33 -3.88
C GLN A 389 6.76 -11.43 -4.30
N LEU A 390 7.09 -11.24 -5.59
CA LEU A 390 8.50 -11.16 -6.02
C LEU A 390 9.20 -10.01 -5.30
N GLY A 391 8.55 -8.84 -5.24
CA GLY A 391 9.06 -7.67 -4.53
C GLY A 391 9.17 -7.90 -3.02
N ALA A 392 8.18 -8.57 -2.41
CA ALA A 392 8.24 -8.95 -1.01
C ALA A 392 9.43 -9.88 -0.73
N ARG A 393 9.62 -10.94 -1.52
CA ARG A 393 10.77 -11.85 -1.38
C ARG A 393 12.11 -11.14 -1.50
N ALA A 394 12.27 -10.28 -2.51
CA ALA A 394 13.50 -9.55 -2.71
C ALA A 394 13.77 -8.48 -1.63
N VAL A 395 12.76 -7.70 -1.25
CA VAL A 395 12.90 -6.51 -0.39
C VAL A 395 12.60 -6.79 1.07
N ALA A 396 11.51 -7.49 1.39
CA ALA A 396 11.10 -7.80 2.76
C ALA A 396 11.85 -9.01 3.33
N TYR A 397 12.16 -10.01 2.50
CA TYR A 397 12.87 -11.23 2.92
C TYR A 397 14.35 -11.26 2.50
N GLY A 398 14.78 -10.31 1.68
CA GLY A 398 16.19 -10.14 1.32
C GLY A 398 16.74 -11.18 0.34
N GLU A 399 15.88 -11.95 -0.33
CA GLU A 399 16.28 -12.95 -1.31
C GLU A 399 16.97 -12.28 -2.52
N LYS A 400 18.22 -12.66 -2.82
CA LYS A 400 19.07 -11.95 -3.80
C LYS A 400 18.83 -12.36 -5.25
N ASP A 401 18.35 -13.58 -5.46
CA ASP A 401 18.19 -14.16 -6.81
C ASP A 401 16.78 -13.95 -7.39
N VAL A 402 15.91 -13.23 -6.66
CA VAL A 402 14.54 -12.93 -7.11
C VAL A 402 14.52 -11.66 -7.94
N VAL A 403 14.30 -11.83 -9.24
CA VAL A 403 14.03 -10.70 -10.15
C VAL A 403 12.59 -10.22 -9.94
N PHE A 404 12.43 -9.00 -9.45
CA PHE A 404 11.11 -8.42 -9.13
C PHE A 404 10.78 -7.13 -9.89
N GLN A 405 11.74 -6.57 -10.62
CA GLN A 405 11.56 -5.36 -11.41
C GLN A 405 11.63 -5.69 -12.90
N GLY A 406 10.82 -5.00 -13.70
CA GLY A 406 11.01 -4.97 -15.15
C GLY A 406 12.25 -4.18 -15.56
N PRO A 407 12.59 -4.17 -16.86
CA PRO A 407 13.79 -3.52 -17.34
C PRO A 407 13.68 -1.99 -17.25
N TYR A 408 14.68 -1.36 -16.64
CA TYR A 408 14.82 0.10 -16.57
C TYR A 408 16.14 0.53 -17.24
N PRO A 409 16.16 1.62 -18.02
CA PRO A 409 17.36 2.04 -18.72
C PRO A 409 18.45 2.49 -17.73
N THR A 410 19.66 2.03 -17.97
CA THR A 410 20.88 2.40 -17.21
C THR A 410 21.70 3.48 -17.90
N ARG A 411 21.50 3.63 -19.22
CA ARG A 411 22.22 4.61 -20.04
C ARG A 411 21.38 4.99 -21.25
N ALA A 412 21.48 6.26 -21.64
CA ALA A 412 20.93 6.79 -22.88
C ALA A 412 22.01 7.61 -23.60
N ILE A 413 22.21 7.39 -24.89
CA ILE A 413 23.24 8.06 -25.70
C ILE A 413 22.59 8.66 -26.94
N LEU A 414 22.73 9.97 -27.11
CA LEU A 414 22.26 10.70 -28.28
C LEU A 414 23.31 10.67 -29.40
N GLU A 415 22.98 10.03 -30.53
CA GLU A 415 23.79 10.01 -31.75
C GLU A 415 23.26 11.03 -32.77
N VAL A 416 23.59 12.30 -32.55
CA VAL A 416 23.07 13.45 -33.30
C VAL A 416 23.26 13.31 -34.82
N THR A 417 24.42 12.83 -35.27
CA THR A 417 24.73 12.70 -36.71
C THR A 417 23.88 11.65 -37.41
N LYS A 418 23.39 10.65 -36.67
CA LYS A 418 22.53 9.59 -37.20
C LYS A 418 21.05 9.83 -36.91
N GLY A 419 20.72 10.83 -36.09
CA GLY A 419 19.35 11.06 -35.63
C GLY A 419 18.81 9.89 -34.79
N LEU A 420 19.67 9.24 -34.00
CA LEU A 420 19.32 8.07 -33.20
C LEU A 420 19.53 8.32 -31.70
N LEU A 421 18.74 7.65 -30.87
CA LEU A 421 18.91 7.59 -29.43
C LEU A 421 19.03 6.13 -29.00
N ASN A 422 20.15 5.79 -28.35
CA ASN A 422 20.46 4.43 -27.92
C ASN A 422 20.32 4.28 -26.41
N LEU A 423 19.42 3.39 -25.99
CA LEU A 423 19.18 3.01 -24.60
C LEU A 423 19.87 1.68 -24.29
N THR A 424 20.49 1.60 -23.12
CA THR A 424 21.11 0.37 -22.59
C THR A 424 20.47 -0.03 -21.27
N TYR A 425 20.21 -1.31 -21.10
CA TYR A 425 19.56 -1.90 -19.93
C TYR A 425 20.49 -2.92 -19.27
N SER A 426 20.41 -3.06 -17.95
CA SER A 426 21.13 -4.12 -17.23
C SER A 426 20.52 -5.50 -17.45
N GLN A 427 19.19 -5.54 -17.60
CA GLN A 427 18.41 -6.75 -17.82
C GLN A 427 18.30 -7.09 -19.31
N GLU A 428 18.12 -8.38 -19.60
CA GLU A 428 17.79 -8.83 -20.95
C GLU A 428 16.35 -8.46 -21.30
N LEU A 429 16.17 -7.98 -22.54
CA LEU A 429 14.92 -7.45 -23.05
C LEU A 429 14.18 -8.48 -23.89
N VAL A 430 12.87 -8.53 -23.68
CA VAL A 430 11.90 -9.15 -24.55
C VAL A 430 10.99 -8.05 -25.09
N CYS A 431 11.14 -7.73 -26.38
CA CYS A 431 10.26 -6.80 -27.04
C CYS A 431 9.05 -7.55 -27.60
N ARG A 432 7.88 -7.37 -26.97
CA ARG A 432 6.64 -8.03 -27.40
C ARG A 432 5.98 -7.31 -28.58
N GLN A 433 6.11 -5.98 -28.61
CA GLN A 433 5.56 -5.15 -29.67
C GLN A 433 6.50 -3.99 -29.99
N ARG A 434 6.72 -3.73 -31.28
CA ARG A 434 7.37 -2.49 -31.74
C ARG A 434 6.33 -1.38 -31.82
N ASP A 435 5.77 -1.02 -30.66
CA ASP A 435 4.85 0.11 -30.60
C ASP A 435 5.62 1.40 -30.94
N THR A 436 5.22 2.04 -32.03
CA THR A 436 5.84 3.26 -32.54
C THR A 436 5.55 4.48 -31.66
N ARG A 437 4.64 4.37 -30.68
CA ARG A 437 4.22 5.45 -29.77
C ARG A 437 4.60 5.22 -28.32
N ALA A 438 5.23 4.10 -27.98
CA ALA A 438 5.63 3.81 -26.61
C ALA A 438 6.70 4.77 -26.08
N PHE A 439 7.52 5.35 -26.95
CA PHE A 439 8.56 6.31 -26.59
C PHE A 439 8.25 7.68 -27.19
N GLU A 440 8.52 8.73 -26.43
CA GLU A 440 8.37 10.10 -26.86
C GLU A 440 9.58 10.94 -26.41
N VAL A 441 10.01 11.86 -27.26
CA VAL A 441 11.11 12.79 -26.98
C VAL A 441 10.63 14.22 -26.91
N CYS A 442 11.26 14.98 -26.02
CA CYS A 442 11.05 16.41 -25.86
C CYS A 442 12.15 17.19 -26.60
N CYS A 443 11.77 18.08 -27.51
CA CYS A 443 12.71 18.78 -28.40
C CYS A 443 12.73 20.29 -28.23
N SER A 444 11.90 20.85 -27.35
CA SER A 444 11.69 22.30 -27.18
C SER A 444 11.22 22.65 -25.77
N THR A 445 11.26 23.94 -25.43
CA THR A 445 10.62 24.51 -24.24
C THR A 445 9.55 25.55 -24.68
N PRO A 446 8.27 25.40 -24.29
CA PRO A 446 7.70 24.30 -23.51
C PRO A 446 7.78 22.96 -24.25
N CYS A 447 7.71 21.88 -23.48
CA CYS A 447 7.93 20.54 -24.00
C CYS A 447 6.83 20.13 -24.98
N ARG A 448 7.22 19.87 -26.23
CA ARG A 448 6.37 19.18 -27.20
C ARG A 448 6.88 17.75 -27.34
N TRP A 449 6.11 16.80 -26.82
CA TRP A 449 6.40 15.37 -26.93
C TRP A 449 6.13 14.88 -28.35
N LEU A 450 7.16 14.30 -28.97
CA LEU A 450 7.10 13.73 -30.31
C LEU A 450 7.39 12.23 -30.24
N PRO A 451 6.67 11.37 -30.99
CA PRO A 451 6.95 9.95 -31.03
C PRO A 451 8.39 9.65 -31.45
N ALA A 452 9.05 8.73 -30.74
CA ALA A 452 10.39 8.25 -31.01
C ALA A 452 10.34 6.74 -31.32
N PRO A 453 10.02 6.34 -32.57
CA PRO A 453 9.76 4.94 -32.89
C PRO A 453 11.01 4.07 -32.72
N VAL A 454 10.80 2.85 -32.22
CA VAL A 454 11.85 1.84 -32.07
C VAL A 454 12.29 1.33 -33.44
N VAL A 455 13.58 1.50 -33.77
CA VAL A 455 14.17 1.02 -35.03
C VAL A 455 14.91 -0.30 -34.87
N ALA A 456 15.50 -0.54 -33.69
CA ALA A 456 16.19 -1.79 -33.39
C ALA A 456 16.05 -2.13 -31.90
N VAL A 457 15.98 -3.43 -31.61
CA VAL A 457 16.04 -3.96 -30.26
C VAL A 457 17.09 -5.07 -30.24
N GLY A 458 18.12 -4.89 -29.43
CA GLY A 458 19.10 -5.93 -29.09
C GLY A 458 18.73 -6.62 -27.78
N SER A 459 19.57 -7.54 -27.32
CA SER A 459 19.33 -8.27 -26.06
C SER A 459 19.29 -7.36 -24.83
N ARG A 460 20.02 -6.23 -24.84
CA ARG A 460 20.07 -5.24 -23.75
C ARG A 460 19.97 -3.79 -24.24
N THR A 461 19.59 -3.58 -25.49
CA THR A 461 19.59 -2.25 -26.11
C THR A 461 18.31 -1.96 -26.88
N VAL A 462 17.90 -0.70 -26.87
CA VAL A 462 16.81 -0.19 -27.70
C VAL A 462 17.32 1.04 -28.45
N THR A 463 17.21 1.04 -29.77
CA THR A 463 17.53 2.18 -30.62
C THR A 463 16.24 2.83 -31.08
N LEU A 464 16.13 4.14 -30.84
CA LEU A 464 14.99 4.97 -31.24
C LEU A 464 15.41 5.91 -32.37
N ALA A 465 14.50 6.16 -33.31
CA ALA A 465 14.67 7.24 -34.29
C ALA A 465 14.13 8.57 -33.75
N LEU A 466 14.84 9.65 -34.01
CA LEU A 466 14.49 11.01 -33.57
C LEU A 466 13.79 11.78 -34.69
N ALA A 467 12.70 11.22 -35.23
CA ALA A 467 11.95 11.86 -36.30
C ALA A 467 11.37 13.20 -35.84
N GLY A 468 11.78 14.30 -36.48
CA GLY A 468 11.27 15.64 -36.19
C GLY A 468 11.93 16.36 -35.01
N CYS A 469 12.82 15.69 -34.27
CA CYS A 469 13.70 16.33 -33.30
C CYS A 469 14.99 16.75 -34.01
N GLY A 470 15.42 18.01 -33.86
CA GLY A 470 16.65 18.51 -34.48
C GLY A 470 17.90 17.95 -33.78
N ARG A 471 18.89 18.81 -33.51
CA ARG A 471 20.11 18.42 -32.78
C ARG A 471 19.94 18.39 -31.25
N LEU A 472 18.76 18.76 -30.76
CA LEU A 472 18.49 18.95 -29.33
C LEU A 472 17.38 18.00 -28.88
N VAL A 473 17.69 17.11 -27.94
CA VAL A 473 16.71 16.29 -27.21
C VAL A 473 16.88 16.60 -25.72
N LEU A 474 15.84 17.18 -25.12
CA LEU A 474 15.85 17.63 -23.72
C LEU A 474 15.47 16.51 -22.75
N ALA A 475 14.53 15.65 -23.16
CA ALA A 475 14.05 14.55 -22.36
C ALA A 475 13.53 13.41 -23.24
N LEU A 476 13.51 12.20 -22.67
CA LEU A 476 12.87 11.01 -23.23
C LEU A 476 11.88 10.47 -22.20
N ARG A 477 10.73 9.97 -22.66
CA ARG A 477 9.79 9.23 -21.80
C ARG A 477 9.28 7.94 -22.46
N TYR A 478 8.83 6.99 -21.64
CA TYR A 478 8.34 5.68 -22.08
C TYR A 478 7.00 5.28 -21.43
N ALA A 479 5.99 4.90 -22.20
CA ALA A 479 4.66 4.49 -21.69
C ALA A 479 3.91 5.63 -20.94
N TRP A 480 3.96 6.86 -21.47
CA TRP A 480 3.29 8.04 -20.92
C TRP A 480 1.85 8.25 -21.37
N ALA A 481 1.33 7.40 -22.23
CA ALA A 481 -0.09 7.45 -22.56
C ALA A 481 -0.93 6.92 -21.38
N GLU A 482 -2.17 7.42 -21.26
CA GLU A 482 -3.17 6.90 -20.31
C GLU A 482 -3.32 5.38 -20.44
N TRP A 483 -3.33 4.91 -21.70
CA TRP A 483 -3.36 3.51 -22.09
C TRP A 483 -2.13 3.18 -22.94
N PRO A 484 -1.00 2.85 -22.29
CA PRO A 484 0.28 2.73 -22.98
C PRO A 484 0.40 1.47 -23.82
N CYS A 485 -0.38 0.43 -23.53
CA CYS A 485 -0.37 -0.82 -24.27
C CYS A 485 -1.64 -1.64 -23.98
N ASP A 486 -1.95 -2.60 -24.85
CA ASP A 486 -3.01 -3.58 -24.59
C ASP A 486 -2.54 -4.64 -23.58
N TYR A 487 -3.48 -5.46 -23.11
CA TYR A 487 -3.25 -6.48 -22.09
C TYR A 487 -2.00 -7.32 -22.37
N GLN A 488 -1.05 -7.30 -21.42
CA GLN A 488 0.25 -7.95 -21.46
C GLN A 488 1.07 -7.72 -22.74
N SER A 489 0.86 -6.58 -23.41
CA SER A 489 1.42 -6.30 -24.74
C SER A 489 2.22 -5.00 -24.77
N CYS A 490 2.77 -4.57 -23.64
CA CYS A 490 3.70 -3.43 -23.59
C CYS A 490 4.98 -3.68 -24.40
N ALA A 491 5.63 -2.61 -24.83
CA ALA A 491 6.75 -2.73 -25.76
C ALA A 491 7.94 -3.50 -25.17
N LEU A 492 8.24 -3.29 -23.87
CA LEU A 492 9.41 -3.86 -23.21
C LEU A 492 9.04 -4.70 -21.98
N TYR A 493 9.57 -5.92 -21.96
CA TYR A 493 9.56 -6.85 -20.83
C TYR A 493 10.98 -7.37 -20.59
N ASN A 494 11.23 -7.98 -19.43
CA ASN A 494 12.40 -8.83 -19.24
C ASN A 494 12.08 -10.30 -19.55
N THR A 495 13.09 -11.16 -19.46
CA THR A 495 12.98 -12.62 -19.68
C THR A 495 12.09 -13.34 -18.66
N GLN A 496 11.80 -12.72 -17.51
CA GLN A 496 10.85 -13.22 -16.51
C GLN A 496 9.41 -12.75 -16.77
N GLY A 497 9.17 -12.01 -17.85
CA GLY A 497 7.83 -11.51 -18.20
C GLY A 497 7.38 -10.32 -17.35
N LEU A 498 8.31 -9.59 -16.70
CA LEU A 498 8.00 -8.35 -16.00
C LEU A 498 8.09 -7.13 -16.94
N PRO A 499 7.03 -6.29 -17.04
CA PRO A 499 7.01 -5.12 -17.90
C PRO A 499 7.93 -4.01 -17.38
N ALA A 500 8.56 -3.27 -18.29
CA ALA A 500 9.26 -2.04 -17.96
C ALA A 500 8.27 -1.03 -17.36
N PRO A 501 8.56 -0.36 -16.23
CA PRO A 501 7.72 0.71 -15.73
C PRO A 501 7.88 1.98 -16.60
N PRO A 502 6.95 2.95 -16.50
CA PRO A 502 7.16 4.28 -17.07
C PRO A 502 8.40 4.95 -16.47
N PHE A 503 9.26 5.52 -17.32
CA PHE A 503 10.33 6.44 -16.96
C PHE A 503 10.38 7.75 -17.77
N ILE A 504 10.81 8.84 -17.13
CA ILE A 504 11.35 10.04 -17.80
C ILE A 504 12.87 10.07 -17.57
N LEU A 505 13.63 10.37 -18.61
CA LEU A 505 15.06 10.67 -18.53
C LEU A 505 15.30 12.09 -19.02
N ASP A 506 15.79 12.95 -18.14
CA ASP A 506 16.22 14.31 -18.47
C ASP A 506 17.69 14.34 -18.93
N ALA A 507 18.04 15.33 -19.76
CA ALA A 507 19.42 15.65 -20.16
C ALA A 507 20.21 14.46 -20.76
N LEU A 508 20.08 14.24 -22.06
CA LEU A 508 20.77 13.15 -22.75
C LEU A 508 22.22 13.54 -23.12
N PRO A 509 23.25 12.81 -22.68
CA PRO A 509 24.63 13.09 -23.07
C PRO A 509 24.84 12.84 -24.57
N VAL A 510 25.49 13.81 -25.24
CA VAL A 510 25.85 13.72 -26.66
C VAL A 510 27.04 12.78 -26.82
N GLY A 511 26.93 11.77 -27.69
CA GLY A 511 28.05 10.91 -28.05
C GLY A 511 29.08 11.65 -28.91
N GLY A 512 30.29 11.87 -28.37
CA GLY A 512 31.44 12.43 -29.09
C GLY A 512 32.31 11.37 -29.79
N THR A 513 32.89 11.73 -30.93
CA THR A 513 33.81 10.94 -31.76
C THR A 513 35.09 10.47 -31.02
N PRO A 514 35.74 9.37 -31.46
CA PRO A 514 36.96 8.87 -30.82
C PRO A 514 38.12 9.86 -31.03
N GLY A 515 38.59 10.50 -29.96
CA GLY A 515 39.78 11.35 -30.00
C GLY A 515 39.88 12.48 -28.98
N HIS A 516 38.80 12.85 -28.27
CA HIS A 516 38.87 13.86 -27.22
C HIS A 516 38.58 13.27 -25.83
N PRO A 517 39.52 13.34 -24.86
CA PRO A 517 39.25 12.93 -23.50
C PRO A 517 38.32 13.96 -22.87
N VAL A 518 37.07 13.55 -22.62
CA VAL A 518 36.12 14.25 -21.75
C VAL A 518 36.77 14.39 -20.36
N SER A 519 36.78 15.60 -19.83
CA SER A 519 37.49 15.91 -18.58
C SER A 519 36.90 15.10 -17.41
N PRO A 520 37.66 14.80 -16.34
CA PRO A 520 37.14 14.08 -15.18
C PRO A 520 35.92 14.73 -14.52
N ALA A 521 35.68 16.03 -14.76
CA ALA A 521 34.55 16.80 -14.24
C ALA A 521 33.25 16.64 -15.06
N GLU A 522 33.31 16.08 -16.28
CA GLU A 522 32.14 15.82 -17.14
C GLU A 522 31.70 14.34 -17.13
N LYS A 523 32.34 13.51 -16.28
CA LYS A 523 31.98 12.09 -16.05
C LYS A 523 30.91 11.89 -14.99
N GLU A 524 30.41 12.96 -14.38
CA GLU A 524 29.43 12.90 -13.29
C GLU A 524 28.05 13.39 -13.76
N LEU A 525 27.57 12.87 -14.89
CA LEU A 525 26.15 12.71 -15.17
C LEU A 525 25.87 11.23 -15.48
N LEU A 526 26.38 10.37 -14.60
CA LEU A 526 25.88 9.01 -14.46
C LEU A 526 24.56 9.12 -13.72
N LEU A 527 23.50 8.56 -14.32
CA LEU A 527 22.20 8.32 -13.71
C LEU A 527 22.38 7.60 -12.37
N LEU A 528 22.57 8.37 -11.29
CA LEU A 528 22.29 7.92 -9.94
C LEU A 528 20.79 8.17 -9.69
N PRO A 529 20.08 7.24 -9.04
CA PRO A 529 18.71 7.49 -8.62
C PRO A 529 18.73 8.55 -7.51
N GLY A 530 18.53 9.82 -7.88
CA GLY A 530 18.41 10.93 -6.95
C GLY A 530 19.22 12.15 -7.31
N SER A 531 18.71 12.96 -8.23
CA SER A 531 18.97 14.42 -8.23
C SER A 531 17.80 15.10 -8.93
N GLY A 532 16.78 15.45 -8.16
CA GLY A 532 15.67 16.27 -8.62
C GLY A 532 16.15 17.69 -8.89
N PHE A 533 15.87 18.21 -10.09
CA PHE A 533 15.93 19.65 -10.32
C PHE A 533 14.65 20.28 -9.77
N SER A 534 14.82 21.04 -8.68
CA SER A 534 13.88 22.04 -8.22
C SER A 534 13.69 23.10 -9.32
N GLN A 535 12.45 23.33 -9.75
CA GLN A 535 12.05 24.63 -10.27
C GLN A 535 10.94 25.17 -9.39
N GLY A 536 11.29 26.16 -8.57
CA GLY A 536 10.33 27.16 -8.12
C GLY A 536 10.10 28.16 -9.25
N ILE A 537 8.84 28.54 -9.46
CA ILE A 537 8.25 29.83 -9.04
C ILE A 537 6.79 29.53 -8.69
#